data_AF-A0A382HMM1-F1
#
_entry.id   AF-A0A382HMM1-F1
#
_cell.length_a   1.000
_cell.length_b   1.000
_cell.length_c   1.000
_cell.angle_alpha   90.00
_cell.angle_beta   90.00
_cell.angle_gamma   90.00
#
_symmetry.space_group_name_H-M   'P 1'
#
loop_
_entity.id
_entity.type
_entity.pdbx_description
1 polymer ?
#
loop_
_entity_poly.entity_id
_entity_poly.type
_entity_poly.pdbx_seq_one_letter_code
_entity_poly.pdbx_strand_id
1 'polypeptide(L)' 'MLDLVIHGGTVVTPSGVGQFDIGIQGEKIVLVAARDAIFDEFQTSI' A
#
# COMPACT_ATOMS: atom_id res chain seq x y z
N MET A 1 2.38 -10.46 6.42
CA MET A 1 3.51 -9.54 6.35
C MET A 1 3.82 -9.21 4.89
N LEU A 2 3.79 -7.92 4.56
CA LEU A 2 4.27 -7.38 3.28
C LEU A 2 5.76 -7.05 3.40
N ASP A 3 6.49 -7.06 2.30
CA ASP A 3 7.92 -6.72 2.28
C ASP A 3 8.12 -5.20 2.28
N LEU A 4 7.22 -4.46 1.61
CA LEU A 4 7.20 -3.02 1.51
C LEU A 4 5.76 -2.52 1.40
N VAL A 5 5.50 -1.39 2.06
CA VAL A 5 4.27 -0.61 1.90
C VAL A 5 4.61 0.79 1.43
N ILE A 6 3.91 1.27 0.41
CA ILE A 6 3.95 2.67 -0.04
C ILE A 6 2.63 3.29 0.39
N HIS A 7 2.69 4.24 1.33
CA HIS A 7 1.51 4.89 1.91
C HIS A 7 1.10 6.16 1.13
N GLY A 8 -0.20 6.31 0.88
CA GLY A 8 -0.82 7.55 0.40
C GLY A 8 -0.23 8.12 -0.89
N GLY A 9 0.20 7.26 -1.81
CA GLY A 9 0.77 7.68 -3.09
C GLY A 9 -0.29 8.05 -4.12
N THR A 10 0.03 8.99 -5.02
CA THR A 10 -0.72 9.16 -6.27
C THR A 10 -0.39 8.02 -7.22
N VAL A 11 -1.31 7.07 -7.39
CA VAL A 11 -1.11 5.88 -8.23
C VAL A 11 -1.88 6.04 -9.54
N VAL A 12 -1.18 5.78 -10.64
CA VAL A 12 -1.74 5.78 -12.00
C VAL A 12 -1.90 4.33 -12.46
N THR A 13 -3.12 3.94 -12.78
CA THR A 13 -3.49 2.60 -13.28
C THR A 13 -4.30 2.72 -14.56
N PRO A 14 -4.43 1.64 -15.37
CA PRO A 14 -5.34 1.64 -16.52
C PRO A 14 -6.80 1.97 -16.16
N SER A 15 -7.24 1.66 -14.94
CA SER A 15 -8.57 1.98 -14.41
C SER A 15 -8.74 3.43 -13.95
N GLY A 16 -7.66 4.21 -13.85
CA GLY A 16 -7.69 5.61 -13.41
C GLY A 16 -6.57 5.99 -12.46
N VAL A 17 -6.65 7.21 -11.95
CA VAL A 17 -5.66 7.82 -11.04
C VAL A 17 -6.31 8.10 -9.68
N GLY A 18 -5.62 7.81 -8.58
CA GLY A 18 -6.13 8.07 -7.24
C GLY A 18 -5.07 7.98 -6.15
N GLN A 19 -5.47 8.23 -4.90
CA GLN A 19 -4.63 8.08 -3.71
C GLN A 19 -4.82 6.67 -3.14
N PHE A 20 -3.75 5.90 -3.06
CA PHE A 20 -3.80 4.51 -2.62
C PHE A 20 -2.57 4.15 -1.79
N ASP A 21 -2.74 3.13 -0.96
CA ASP A 21 -1.64 2.40 -0.35
C ASP A 21 -1.32 1.16 -1.20
N ILE A 22 -0.03 0.91 -1.42
CA ILE A 22 0.44 -0.20 -2.25
C ILE A 22 1.25 -1.18 -1.41
N GLY A 23 0.79 -2.43 -1.38
CA GLY A 23 1.47 -3.53 -0.71
C GLY A 23 2.29 -4.37 -1.68
N ILE A 24 3.55 -4.61 -1.33
CA ILE A 24 4.51 -5.37 -2.14
C ILE A 24 4.92 -6.63 -1.39
N GLN A 25 4.92 -7.77 -2.08
CA GLN A 25 5.45 -9.04 -1.58
C GLN A 25 6.07 -9.84 -2.72
N GLY A 26 7.26 -10.39 -2.51
CA GLY A 26 7.98 -11.21 -3.48
C GLY A 26 8.17 -10.49 -4.82
N GLU A 27 8.58 -9.22 -4.75
CA GLU A 27 8.82 -8.33 -5.91
C GLU A 27 7.57 -8.04 -6.78
N LYS A 28 6.37 -8.27 -6.23
CA LYS A 28 5.09 -8.05 -6.91
C LYS A 28 4.19 -7.11 -6.12
N ILE A 29 3.40 -6.32 -6.84
CA ILE A 29 2.25 -5.61 -6.27
C ILE A 29 1.17 -6.64 -5.98
N VAL A 30 0.88 -6.89 -4.70
CA VAL A 30 -0.11 -7.88 -4.25
C VAL A 30 -1.35 -7.23 -3.66
N LEU A 31 -1.30 -5.92 -3.39
CA LEU A 31 -2.39 -5.16 -2.80
C LEU A 31 -2.41 -3.73 -3.35
N VAL A 32 -3.60 -3.29 -3.75
CA VAL A 32 -3.94 -1.87 -3.99
C VAL A 32 -5.10 -1.57 -3.07
N ALA A 33 -4.86 -0.78 -2.03
CA ALA A 33 -5.84 -0.50 -0.99
C ALA A 33 -6.19 0.99 -0.97
N ALA A 34 -7.38 1.31 -0.46
CA ALA A 34 -7.74 2.69 -0.15
C ALA A 34 -6.66 3.32 0.75
N ARG A 35 -6.46 4.63 0.63
CA ARG A 35 -5.52 5.37 1.45
C ARG A 35 -5.75 5.12 2.95
N ASP A 36 -4.66 4.97 3.69
CA ASP A 36 -4.61 4.72 5.13
C ASP A 36 -5.27 3.39 5.57
N ALA A 37 -5.40 2.42 4.66
CA ALA A 37 -6.01 1.12 4.94
C ALA A 37 -5.00 0.04 5.36
N ILE A 38 -3.70 0.27 5.15
CA ILE A 38 -2.64 -0.66 5.57
C ILE A 38 -2.00 -0.13 6.85
N PHE A 39 -2.10 -0.89 7.93
CA PHE A 39 -1.44 -0.56 9.20
C PHE A 39 -0.12 -1.31 9.29
N ASP A 40 0.98 -0.59 9.55
CA ASP A 40 2.28 -1.22 9.74
C ASP A 40 2.34 -1.95 11.08
N GLU A 41 2.86 -3.18 11.08
CA GLU A 41 3.03 -4.00 12.29
C GLU A 41 3.89 -3.30 13.36
N PHE A 42 4.77 -2.37 12.95
CA PHE A 42 5.61 -1.58 13.87
C PHE A 42 4.88 -0.42 14.56
N GLN A 43 3.71 0.00 14.11
CA GLN A 43 2.96 1.13 14.70
C GLN A 43 2.12 0.74 15.92
N THR A 44 1.93 -0.56 16.19
CA THR A 44 1.09 -1.04 17.33
C THR A 44 1.85 -1.12 18.65
N SER A 45 3.13 -0.77 18.69
CA SER A 45 3.96 -0.76 19.90
C SER A 45 4.19 0.67 20.42
N ILE A 46 3.15 1.28 21.02
CA ILE A 46 3.24 2.45 21.91
C ILE A 46 2.22 2.34 23.03
#